data_AF-A0A9P1BY58-F1
#
_entry.id   AF-A0A9P1BY58-F1
#
_cell.length_a   1.000
_cell.length_b   1.000
_cell.length_c   1.000
_cell.angle_alpha   90.00
_cell.angle_beta   90.00
_cell.angle_gamma   90.00
#
_symmetry.space_group_name_H-M   'P 1'
#
loop_
_entity.id
_entity.type
_entity.pdbx_description
1 polymer ?
#
loop_
_entity_poly.entity_id
_entity_poly.type
_entity_poly.pdbx_seq_one_letter_code
_entity_poly.pdbx_strand_id
1 'polypeptide(L)'
;MSENTVCHAQLPQLQSSTSNQTVLKHRRSLEDQLVNQKLDVSTVMLLRFQKPDSQRNDARRASQPCVAATSTNYKTNGFLSSDAMQTSTIGPVPLIKTSLMLGYDQESGSMSAGLRTEQKGVPCHVEILKAYASGLDLTPADIYIFVDVLPNRHCEFGRAAVASILDSTLPQLRYMGYVKKDFFSKVHEAISSTIYTHWDASRESGPQQRPRESGSVGPLGLKVLAVSASGQVVWPDSLLSGYPSNSAEYKALEAKRAAFLEMCPQVQTSSQQTTVRSTARPDFSIEGGKEPLDHTRMVDLAGIPAGDFTGERQGPNCFTQK
;
A
#
# COMPACT_ATOMS: atom_id res chain seq x y z
N MET A 1 -20.37 -12.15 -9.39
CA MET A 1 -19.47 -11.27 -10.18
C MET A 1 -20.33 -10.36 -11.04
N SER A 2 -19.84 -9.24 -11.56
CA SER A 2 -20.56 -8.46 -12.59
C SER A 2 -20.14 -8.93 -13.99
N GLU A 3 -20.86 -8.49 -15.02
CA GLU A 3 -20.50 -8.72 -16.43
C GLU A 3 -19.14 -8.10 -16.81
N ASN A 4 -18.68 -7.12 -16.05
CA ASN A 4 -17.40 -6.43 -16.23
C ASN A 4 -16.39 -6.90 -15.18
N THR A 5 -16.05 -8.19 -15.22
CA THR A 5 -15.01 -8.77 -14.36
C THR A 5 -13.99 -9.56 -15.16
N VAL A 6 -12.70 -9.39 -14.84
CA VAL A 6 -11.61 -10.17 -15.42
C VAL A 6 -10.66 -10.61 -14.30
N CYS A 7 -10.23 -11.86 -14.35
CA CYS A 7 -9.22 -12.42 -13.46
C CYS A 7 -7.91 -12.56 -14.25
N HIS A 8 -6.87 -11.86 -13.83
CA HIS A 8 -5.53 -12.05 -14.35
C HIS A 8 -4.77 -13.06 -13.50
N ALA A 9 -4.49 -14.23 -14.06
CA ALA A 9 -3.70 -15.26 -13.39
C ALA A 9 -2.34 -15.42 -14.07
N GLN A 10 -1.27 -15.12 -13.34
CA GLN A 10 0.08 -15.40 -13.82
C GLN A 10 0.38 -16.89 -13.66
N LEU A 11 0.85 -17.54 -14.73
CA LEU A 11 1.12 -18.98 -14.68
C LEU A 11 2.53 -19.26 -14.12
N PRO A 12 2.74 -20.42 -13.46
CA PRO A 12 4.06 -20.84 -13.02
C PRO A 12 5.09 -20.81 -14.17
N GLN A 13 6.28 -20.29 -13.88
CA GLN A 13 7.38 -20.22 -14.84
C GLN A 13 8.41 -21.30 -14.58
N LEU A 14 9.03 -21.78 -15.66
CA LEU A 14 10.19 -22.63 -15.56
C LEU A 14 11.39 -21.83 -15.04
N GLN A 15 11.90 -22.22 -13.88
CA GLN A 15 13.15 -21.73 -13.29
C GLN A 15 14.18 -22.85 -13.28
N SER A 16 15.46 -22.52 -13.15
CA SER A 16 16.55 -23.52 -13.13
C SER A 16 16.39 -24.59 -12.04
N SER A 17 15.73 -24.26 -10.94
CA SER A 17 15.45 -25.15 -9.82
C SER A 17 14.09 -25.87 -9.89
N THR A 18 13.28 -25.63 -10.92
CA THR A 18 11.92 -26.18 -11.04
C THR A 18 11.82 -27.10 -12.24
N SER A 19 11.28 -28.31 -12.06
CA SER A 19 11.07 -29.24 -13.18
C SER A 19 9.85 -28.83 -14.02
N ASN A 20 9.87 -29.17 -15.31
CA ASN A 20 8.72 -28.97 -16.20
C ASN A 20 7.44 -29.65 -15.68
N GLN A 21 7.57 -30.83 -15.07
CA GLN A 21 6.44 -31.57 -14.51
C GLN A 21 5.78 -30.79 -13.36
N THR A 22 6.56 -30.18 -12.48
CA THR A 22 6.05 -29.33 -11.39
C THR A 22 5.33 -28.09 -11.93
N VAL A 23 5.90 -27.43 -12.94
CA VAL A 23 5.28 -26.28 -13.61
C VAL A 23 3.92 -26.67 -14.20
N LEU A 24 3.84 -27.79 -14.93
CA LEU A 24 2.60 -28.27 -15.53
C LEU A 24 1.56 -28.66 -14.47
N LYS A 25 1.98 -29.33 -13.39
CA LYS A 25 1.08 -29.71 -12.29
C LYS A 25 0.44 -28.47 -11.65
N HIS A 26 1.25 -27.46 -11.31
CA HIS A 26 0.75 -26.24 -10.68
C HIS A 26 -0.10 -25.39 -11.63
N ARG A 27 0.26 -25.34 -12.92
CA ARG A 27 -0.56 -24.69 -13.94
C ARG A 27 -1.95 -25.32 -14.02
N ARG A 28 -2.03 -26.64 -14.18
CA ARG A 28 -3.32 -27.36 -14.23
C ARG A 28 -4.13 -27.16 -12.96
N SER A 29 -3.50 -27.28 -11.80
CA SER A 29 -4.18 -27.03 -10.53
C SER A 29 -4.81 -25.64 -10.45
N LEU A 30 -4.15 -24.61 -11.00
CA LEU A 30 -4.69 -23.25 -11.05
C LEU A 30 -5.83 -23.13 -12.07
N GLU A 31 -5.64 -23.68 -13.28
CA GLU A 31 -6.66 -23.66 -14.34
C GLU A 31 -7.93 -24.42 -13.89
N ASP A 32 -7.79 -25.60 -13.28
CA ASP A 32 -8.89 -26.40 -12.74
C ASP A 32 -9.65 -25.63 -11.65
N GLN A 33 -8.95 -24.89 -10.78
CA GLN A 33 -9.59 -24.03 -9.78
C GLN A 33 -10.42 -22.91 -10.43
N LEU A 34 -9.89 -22.25 -11.46
CA LEU A 34 -10.63 -21.21 -12.20
C LEU A 34 -11.87 -21.79 -12.90
N VAL A 35 -11.72 -22.94 -13.56
CA VAL A 35 -12.82 -23.64 -14.24
C VAL A 35 -13.90 -24.06 -13.25
N ASN A 36 -13.52 -24.59 -12.08
CA ASN A 36 -14.47 -24.95 -11.01
C ASN A 36 -15.27 -23.74 -10.51
N GLN A 37 -14.72 -22.52 -10.62
CA GLN A 37 -15.40 -21.26 -10.32
C GLN A 37 -16.18 -20.68 -11.50
N LYS A 38 -16.41 -21.47 -12.56
CA LYS A 38 -17.11 -21.04 -13.79
C LYS A 38 -16.44 -19.84 -14.48
N LEU A 39 -15.12 -19.87 -14.54
CA LEU A 39 -14.33 -18.92 -15.32
C LEU A 39 -13.81 -19.58 -16.60
N ASP A 40 -13.91 -18.88 -17.72
CA ASP A 40 -13.32 -19.26 -18.99
C ASP A 40 -11.82 -18.95 -18.98
N VAL A 41 -10.99 -19.97 -19.11
CA VAL A 41 -9.53 -19.87 -19.13
C VAL A 41 -8.93 -19.95 -20.55
N SER A 42 -9.78 -19.88 -21.58
CA SER A 42 -9.37 -19.99 -22.99
C SER A 42 -8.42 -18.89 -23.45
N THR A 43 -8.51 -17.70 -22.83
CA THR A 43 -7.71 -16.54 -23.22
C THR A 43 -6.34 -16.57 -22.55
N VAL A 44 -5.36 -17.11 -23.28
CA VAL A 44 -3.95 -17.09 -22.88
C VAL A 44 -3.31 -15.81 -23.38
N MET A 45 -2.76 -15.02 -22.46
CA MET A 45 -2.06 -13.79 -22.78
C MET A 45 -0.55 -13.92 -22.57
N LEU A 46 0.21 -13.08 -23.27
CA LEU A 46 1.66 -12.98 -23.11
C LEU A 46 2.06 -11.65 -22.42
N LEU A 47 2.56 -11.75 -21.19
CA LEU A 47 3.15 -10.62 -20.48
C LEU A 47 4.60 -10.44 -20.93
N ARG A 48 4.95 -9.29 -21.49
CA ARG A 48 6.29 -8.95 -22.01
C ARG A 48 7.04 -8.08 -21.01
N PHE A 49 8.28 -8.42 -20.70
CA PHE A 49 9.09 -7.71 -19.73
C PHE A 49 10.11 -6.78 -20.39
N GLN A 50 10.24 -5.58 -19.85
CA GLN A 50 11.39 -4.71 -20.03
C GLN A 50 12.38 -4.96 -18.90
N LYS A 51 13.63 -5.26 -19.27
CA LYS A 51 14.71 -5.58 -18.34
C LYS A 51 15.82 -4.52 -18.43
N PRO A 52 15.59 -3.31 -17.90
CA PRO A 52 16.51 -2.19 -18.08
C PRO A 52 17.90 -2.50 -17.49
N ASP A 53 17.98 -3.35 -16.47
CA ASP A 53 19.21 -3.71 -15.78
C ASP A 53 19.71 -5.11 -16.15
N SER A 54 19.20 -5.72 -17.22
CA SER A 54 19.65 -7.07 -17.63
C SER A 54 21.12 -7.08 -18.02
N GLN A 55 21.87 -8.00 -17.44
CA GLN A 55 23.23 -8.27 -17.88
C GLN A 55 23.23 -9.00 -19.24
N ARG A 56 24.32 -8.88 -20.00
CA ARG A 56 24.51 -9.52 -21.32
C ARG A 56 24.19 -11.03 -21.33
N ASN A 57 24.32 -11.70 -20.19
CA ASN A 57 24.11 -13.14 -20.03
C ASN A 57 22.82 -13.49 -19.26
N ASP A 58 21.82 -12.59 -19.21
CA ASP A 58 20.55 -12.89 -18.57
C ASP A 58 19.70 -13.86 -19.42
N ALA A 59 19.81 -15.16 -19.11
CA ALA A 59 19.08 -16.23 -19.77
C ALA A 59 17.58 -16.31 -19.37
N ARG A 60 17.09 -15.44 -18.47
CA ARG A 60 15.67 -15.45 -18.07
C ARG A 60 14.80 -15.07 -19.26
N ARG A 61 13.60 -15.64 -19.35
CA ARG A 61 12.65 -15.30 -20.42
C ARG A 61 12.24 -13.82 -20.33
N ALA A 62 12.14 -13.15 -21.47
CA ALA A 62 11.62 -11.78 -21.58
C ALA A 62 10.09 -11.73 -21.62
N SER A 63 9.42 -12.86 -21.39
CA SER A 63 7.97 -12.95 -21.35
C SER A 63 7.47 -14.06 -20.42
N GLN A 64 6.20 -13.95 -20.04
CA GLN A 64 5.47 -14.91 -19.22
C GLN A 64 4.08 -15.17 -19.79
N PRO A 65 3.68 -16.45 -19.96
CA PRO A 65 2.29 -16.75 -20.23
C PRO A 65 1.43 -16.49 -18.98
N CYS A 66 0.26 -15.92 -19.19
CA CYS A 66 -0.76 -15.67 -18.19
C CYS A 66 -2.13 -16.03 -18.76
N VAL A 67 -3.12 -16.15 -17.89
CA VAL A 67 -4.52 -16.39 -18.26
C VAL A 67 -5.32 -15.15 -17.89
N ALA A 68 -6.14 -14.68 -18.81
CA ALA A 68 -7.17 -13.70 -18.53
C ALA A 68 -8.52 -14.41 -18.50
N ALA A 69 -8.98 -14.73 -17.30
CA ALA A 69 -10.19 -15.50 -17.12
C ALA A 69 -11.42 -14.59 -16.96
N THR A 70 -12.50 -14.92 -17.66
CA THR A 70 -13.78 -14.18 -17.61
C THR A 70 -14.89 -15.10 -17.14
N SER A 71 -15.95 -14.59 -16.51
CA SER A 71 -17.03 -15.48 -16.04
C SER A 71 -17.86 -16.02 -17.21
N THR A 72 -18.10 -17.34 -17.21
CA THR A 72 -18.95 -18.01 -18.23
C THR A 72 -20.44 -17.81 -18.01
N ASN A 73 -20.83 -17.22 -16.87
CA ASN A 73 -22.24 -16.96 -16.56
C ASN A 73 -22.81 -15.77 -17.36
N TYR A 74 -21.96 -14.95 -17.97
CA TYR A 74 -22.37 -13.78 -18.76
C TYR A 74 -22.14 -14.06 -20.25
N LYS A 75 -23.11 -13.68 -21.08
CA LYS A 75 -22.99 -13.81 -22.55
C LYS A 75 -21.96 -12.84 -23.14
N THR A 76 -21.80 -11.69 -22.51
CA THR A 76 -20.91 -10.61 -22.91
C THR A 76 -20.10 -10.18 -21.71
N ASN A 77 -18.83 -9.87 -21.95
CA ASN A 77 -17.94 -9.30 -20.93
C ASN A 77 -17.23 -8.09 -21.53
N GLY A 78 -17.38 -6.94 -20.90
CA GLY A 78 -16.79 -5.68 -21.39
C GLY A 78 -15.28 -5.75 -21.54
N PHE A 79 -14.58 -6.57 -20.75
CA PHE A 79 -13.13 -6.72 -20.86
C PHE A 79 -12.68 -7.36 -22.16
N LEU A 80 -13.55 -8.11 -22.86
CA LEU A 80 -13.19 -8.69 -24.15
C LEU A 80 -12.81 -7.63 -25.18
N SER A 81 -13.31 -6.38 -25.07
CA SER A 81 -12.92 -5.27 -25.95
C SER A 81 -11.67 -4.51 -25.49
N SER A 82 -11.09 -4.84 -24.32
CA SER A 82 -9.85 -4.20 -23.87
C SER A 82 -8.68 -4.54 -24.79
N ASP A 83 -7.73 -3.63 -24.91
CA ASP A 83 -6.55 -3.79 -25.79
C ASP A 83 -5.74 -5.05 -25.42
N ALA A 84 -5.61 -5.33 -24.12
CA ALA A 84 -4.92 -6.52 -23.63
C ALA A 84 -5.60 -7.82 -24.10
N MET A 85 -6.93 -7.87 -24.09
CA MET A 85 -7.69 -9.04 -24.53
C MET A 85 -7.67 -9.20 -26.05
N GLN A 86 -7.83 -8.10 -26.79
CA GLN A 86 -7.79 -8.09 -28.25
C GLN A 86 -6.43 -8.51 -28.81
N THR A 87 -5.34 -8.04 -28.20
CA THR A 87 -3.98 -8.36 -28.64
C THR A 87 -3.44 -9.66 -28.03
N SER A 88 -4.07 -10.17 -26.97
CA SER A 88 -3.54 -11.26 -26.14
C SER A 88 -2.11 -10.99 -25.63
N THR A 89 -1.76 -9.71 -25.43
CA THR A 89 -0.43 -9.30 -24.97
C THR A 89 -0.52 -8.15 -23.98
N ILE A 90 0.37 -8.14 -22.98
CA ILE A 90 0.55 -7.01 -22.05
C ILE A 90 2.01 -6.60 -22.05
N GLY A 91 2.28 -5.30 -22.15
CA GLY A 91 3.61 -4.71 -21.99
C GLY A 91 4.20 -4.13 -23.27
N PRO A 92 5.49 -3.76 -23.25
CA PRO A 92 6.49 -4.18 -22.26
C PRO A 92 6.27 -3.56 -20.87
N VAL A 93 6.37 -4.38 -19.82
CA VAL A 93 6.25 -3.93 -18.41
C VAL A 93 7.60 -3.95 -17.71
N PRO A 94 7.92 -2.94 -16.87
CA PRO A 94 9.24 -2.84 -16.24
C PRO A 94 9.43 -3.87 -15.13
N LEU A 95 10.58 -4.53 -15.09
CA LEU A 95 11.05 -5.25 -13.89
C LEU A 95 11.90 -4.34 -13.02
N ILE A 96 11.89 -4.59 -11.70
CA ILE A 96 12.70 -3.85 -10.73
C ILE A 96 13.66 -4.77 -10.02
N LYS A 97 14.78 -4.25 -9.52
CA LYS A 97 15.70 -5.02 -8.66
C LYS A 97 15.00 -5.47 -7.38
N THR A 98 15.29 -6.69 -6.92
CA THR A 98 14.79 -7.20 -5.61
C THR A 98 15.11 -6.25 -4.46
N SER A 99 16.24 -5.51 -4.54
CA SER A 99 16.62 -4.51 -3.54
C SER A 99 15.64 -3.34 -3.39
N LEU A 100 14.77 -3.13 -4.39
CA LEU A 100 13.74 -2.10 -4.39
C LEU A 100 12.36 -2.65 -3.96
N MET A 101 12.25 -3.96 -3.70
CA MET A 101 11.02 -4.58 -3.23
C MET A 101 10.84 -4.38 -1.72
N LEU A 102 9.57 -4.31 -1.28
CA LEU A 102 9.25 -4.12 0.13
C LEU A 102 9.74 -5.32 0.95
N GLY A 103 10.32 -5.05 2.12
CA GLY A 103 10.79 -6.11 3.03
C GLY A 103 12.08 -6.80 2.57
N TYR A 104 12.75 -6.25 1.55
CA TYR A 104 14.16 -6.53 1.34
C TYR A 104 14.97 -6.05 2.55
N ASP A 105 15.71 -6.97 3.16
CA ASP A 105 16.60 -6.68 4.28
C ASP A 105 18.05 -6.79 3.82
N GLN A 106 18.72 -5.63 3.72
CA GLN A 106 20.11 -5.54 3.30
C GLN A 106 21.07 -6.15 4.35
N GLU A 107 20.67 -6.15 5.63
CA GLU A 107 21.49 -6.64 6.75
C GLU A 107 21.46 -8.16 6.88
N SER A 108 20.47 -8.82 6.28
CA SER A 108 20.38 -10.29 6.25
C SER A 108 21.56 -10.98 5.55
N GLY A 109 22.51 -10.23 4.96
CA GLY A 109 23.88 -10.64 4.64
C GLY A 109 24.04 -11.69 3.52
N SER A 110 22.94 -12.36 3.16
CA SER A 110 22.91 -13.32 2.07
C SER A 110 22.76 -12.56 0.76
N MET A 111 23.90 -12.15 0.18
CA MET A 111 24.08 -11.76 -1.21
C MET A 111 23.79 -12.94 -2.17
N SER A 112 22.66 -13.62 -1.98
CA SER A 112 22.24 -14.73 -2.81
C SER A 112 21.94 -14.26 -4.23
N ALA A 113 22.11 -15.13 -5.22
CA ALA A 113 21.82 -14.84 -6.62
C ALA A 113 20.40 -14.28 -6.85
N GLY A 114 19.45 -14.57 -5.95
CA GLY A 114 18.10 -14.01 -5.97
C GLY A 114 18.01 -12.49 -5.80
N LEU A 115 19.01 -11.85 -5.18
CA LEU A 115 19.01 -10.39 -4.94
C LEU A 115 19.38 -9.57 -6.18
N ARG A 116 20.12 -10.17 -7.11
CA ARG A 116 20.43 -9.58 -8.42
C ARG A 116 19.33 -9.79 -9.45
N THR A 117 18.34 -10.62 -9.11
CA THR A 117 17.28 -10.99 -10.05
C THR A 117 16.25 -9.86 -10.08
N GLU A 118 16.03 -9.25 -11.24
CA GLU A 118 14.89 -8.35 -11.39
C GLU A 118 13.57 -9.12 -11.20
N GLN A 119 12.63 -8.53 -10.50
CA GLN A 119 11.33 -9.09 -10.14
C GLN A 119 10.21 -8.15 -10.57
N LYS A 120 8.98 -8.66 -10.58
CA LYS A 120 7.78 -7.86 -10.79
C LYS A 120 7.48 -7.10 -9.49
N GLY A 121 7.73 -5.80 -9.50
CA GLY A 121 7.33 -4.91 -8.41
C GLY A 121 6.13 -4.05 -8.79
N VAL A 122 5.78 -3.10 -7.92
CA VAL A 122 4.68 -2.14 -8.15
C VAL A 122 4.60 -1.60 -9.59
N PRO A 123 5.70 -1.11 -10.22
CA PRO A 123 5.61 -0.53 -11.57
C PRO A 123 5.13 -1.52 -12.64
N CYS A 124 5.54 -2.80 -12.53
CA CYS A 124 5.08 -3.87 -13.42
C CYS A 124 3.56 -4.03 -13.33
N HIS A 125 3.04 -4.06 -12.10
CA HIS A 125 1.63 -4.30 -11.83
C HIS A 125 0.73 -3.12 -12.18
N VAL A 126 1.23 -1.88 -12.04
CA VAL A 126 0.53 -0.67 -12.53
C VAL A 126 0.30 -0.78 -14.04
N GLU A 127 1.32 -1.16 -14.82
CA GLU A 127 1.18 -1.30 -16.27
C GLU A 127 0.25 -2.46 -16.67
N ILE A 128 0.21 -3.54 -15.88
CA ILE A 128 -0.79 -4.62 -16.09
C ILE A 128 -2.21 -4.07 -15.88
N LEU A 129 -2.45 -3.32 -14.80
CA LEU A 129 -3.78 -2.76 -14.51
C LEU A 129 -4.21 -1.78 -15.62
N LYS A 130 -3.31 -0.89 -16.06
CA LYS A 130 -3.55 0.04 -17.17
C LYS A 130 -3.86 -0.69 -18.48
N ALA A 131 -3.14 -1.76 -18.79
CA ALA A 131 -3.35 -2.50 -20.04
C ALA A 131 -4.75 -3.10 -20.16
N TYR A 132 -5.33 -3.56 -19.04
CA TYR A 132 -6.71 -4.05 -19.02
C TYR A 132 -7.76 -2.94 -19.05
N ALA A 133 -7.43 -1.76 -18.52
CA ALA A 133 -8.31 -0.59 -18.61
C ALA A 133 -8.26 0.08 -19.99
N SER A 134 -7.16 -0.07 -20.72
CA SER A 134 -6.98 0.50 -22.06
C SER A 134 -7.98 -0.08 -23.05
N GLY A 135 -8.59 0.80 -23.83
CA GLY A 135 -9.64 0.47 -24.80
C GLY A 135 -11.04 0.29 -24.19
N LEU A 136 -11.19 0.44 -22.87
CA LEU A 136 -12.49 0.42 -22.20
C LEU A 136 -13.00 1.85 -21.96
N ASP A 137 -14.29 2.06 -22.23
CA ASP A 137 -15.00 3.30 -21.90
C ASP A 137 -15.46 3.26 -20.44
N LEU A 138 -14.50 3.30 -19.52
CA LEU A 138 -14.78 3.18 -18.09
C LEU A 138 -15.36 4.49 -17.54
N THR A 139 -16.49 4.38 -16.85
CA THR A 139 -17.12 5.47 -16.12
C THR A 139 -16.71 5.45 -14.64
N PRO A 140 -16.88 6.57 -13.89
CA PRO A 140 -16.66 6.57 -12.45
C PRO A 140 -17.56 5.61 -11.66
N ALA A 141 -18.64 5.10 -12.26
CA ALA A 141 -19.53 4.11 -11.65
C ALA A 141 -19.02 2.67 -11.81
N ASP A 142 -18.06 2.44 -12.72
CA ASP A 142 -17.54 1.11 -12.99
C ASP A 142 -16.59 0.64 -11.90
N ILE A 143 -16.84 -0.57 -11.40
CA ILE A 143 -16.04 -1.22 -10.38
C ILE A 143 -15.17 -2.27 -11.04
N TYR A 144 -13.87 -2.01 -11.04
CA TYR A 144 -12.86 -2.94 -11.50
C TYR A 144 -12.46 -3.89 -10.37
N ILE A 145 -12.68 -5.19 -10.51
CA ILE A 145 -12.28 -6.18 -9.49
C ILE A 145 -11.06 -6.95 -9.98
N PHE A 146 -9.96 -6.87 -9.25
CA PHE A 146 -8.73 -7.60 -9.56
C PHE A 146 -8.43 -8.63 -8.47
N VAL A 147 -8.30 -9.89 -8.86
CA VAL A 147 -8.02 -11.00 -7.94
C VAL A 147 -6.62 -11.55 -8.21
N ASP A 148 -5.71 -11.34 -7.27
CA ASP A 148 -4.36 -11.92 -7.30
C ASP A 148 -4.34 -13.26 -6.57
N VAL A 149 -4.35 -14.33 -7.35
CA VAL A 149 -4.39 -15.73 -6.87
C VAL A 149 -3.03 -16.29 -6.49
N LEU A 150 -1.93 -15.56 -6.76
CA LEU A 150 -0.61 -15.98 -6.34
C LEU A 150 -0.23 -15.27 -5.04
N PRO A 151 0.39 -15.96 -4.06
CA PRO A 151 0.96 -15.30 -2.91
C PRO A 151 2.19 -14.49 -3.37
N ASN A 152 1.94 -13.29 -3.87
CA ASN A 152 2.99 -12.31 -4.09
C ASN A 152 3.58 -11.95 -2.74
N ARG A 153 4.87 -12.25 -2.57
CA ARG A 153 5.59 -12.17 -1.30
C ARG A 153 5.35 -10.83 -0.57
N HIS A 154 5.12 -9.76 -1.32
CA HIS A 154 5.08 -8.40 -0.84
C HIS A 154 3.81 -7.60 -1.22
N CYS A 155 2.74 -8.27 -1.65
CA CYS A 155 1.47 -7.62 -2.04
C CYS A 155 1.66 -6.51 -3.11
N GLU A 156 2.53 -6.76 -4.09
CA GLU A 156 2.92 -5.75 -5.09
C GLU A 156 1.74 -5.30 -5.97
N PHE A 157 0.81 -6.22 -6.31
CA PHE A 157 -0.44 -5.86 -7.00
C PHE A 157 -1.34 -4.97 -6.15
N GLY A 158 -1.51 -5.27 -4.86
CA GLY A 158 -2.31 -4.44 -3.97
C GLY A 158 -1.75 -3.03 -3.80
N ARG A 159 -0.42 -2.91 -3.73
CA ARG A 159 0.26 -1.61 -3.72
C ARG A 159 0.11 -0.86 -5.05
N ALA A 160 0.19 -1.57 -6.18
CA ALA A 160 -0.06 -0.99 -7.50
C ALA A 160 -1.51 -0.53 -7.68
N ALA A 161 -2.46 -1.28 -7.12
CA ALA A 161 -3.86 -0.89 -7.10
C ALA A 161 -4.06 0.44 -6.35
N VAL A 162 -3.47 0.55 -5.14
CA VAL A 162 -3.51 1.80 -4.36
C VAL A 162 -2.87 2.95 -5.11
N ALA A 163 -1.68 2.77 -5.70
CA ALA A 163 -1.03 3.80 -6.50
C ALA A 163 -1.92 4.26 -7.68
N SER A 164 -2.53 3.31 -8.39
CA SER A 164 -3.39 3.62 -9.54
C SER A 164 -4.66 4.39 -9.16
N ILE A 165 -5.24 4.09 -7.99
CA ILE A 165 -6.40 4.81 -7.43
C ILE A 165 -6.00 6.23 -7.04
N LEU A 166 -4.89 6.39 -6.32
CA LEU A 166 -4.41 7.70 -5.87
C LEU A 166 -4.09 8.63 -7.06
N ASP A 167 -3.46 8.09 -8.11
CA ASP A 167 -3.14 8.81 -9.33
C ASP A 167 -4.38 9.07 -10.22
N SER A 168 -5.58 8.63 -9.80
CA SER A 168 -6.84 8.73 -10.57
C SER A 168 -6.75 8.13 -11.98
N THR A 169 -5.85 7.17 -12.17
CA THR A 169 -5.66 6.48 -13.47
C THR A 169 -6.72 5.42 -13.74
N LEU A 170 -7.38 4.94 -12.68
CA LEU A 170 -8.44 3.94 -12.74
C LEU A 170 -9.62 4.43 -11.87
N PRO A 171 -10.88 4.31 -12.34
CA PRO A 171 -12.03 4.95 -11.68
C PRO A 171 -12.33 4.36 -10.31
N GLN A 172 -12.62 3.06 -10.22
CA GLN A 172 -12.76 2.35 -8.95
C GLN A 172 -12.15 0.95 -9.07
N LEU A 173 -11.15 0.65 -8.25
CA LEU A 173 -10.48 -0.65 -8.24
C LEU A 173 -10.65 -1.32 -6.87
N ARG A 174 -11.23 -2.52 -6.88
CA ARG A 174 -11.30 -3.45 -5.74
C ARG A 174 -10.26 -4.54 -5.95
N TYR A 175 -9.27 -4.56 -5.05
CA TYR A 175 -8.23 -5.58 -5.06
C TYR A 175 -8.51 -6.66 -4.02
N MET A 176 -8.42 -7.92 -4.44
CA MET A 176 -8.44 -9.08 -3.55
C MET A 176 -7.14 -9.85 -3.75
N GLY A 177 -6.44 -10.17 -2.66
CA GLY A 177 -5.20 -10.93 -2.76
C GLY A 177 -4.81 -11.57 -1.43
N TYR A 178 -3.86 -12.50 -1.51
CA TYR A 178 -3.35 -13.22 -0.35
C TYR A 178 -2.05 -12.60 0.15
N VAL A 179 -1.95 -12.41 1.46
CA VAL A 179 -0.75 -11.92 2.13
C VAL A 179 -0.40 -12.86 3.28
N LYS A 180 0.90 -13.12 3.46
CA LYS A 180 1.37 -13.90 4.60
C LYS A 180 1.08 -13.13 5.89
N LYS A 181 0.55 -13.81 6.90
CA LYS A 181 0.20 -13.21 8.20
C LYS A 181 1.34 -12.36 8.78
N ASP A 182 2.55 -12.90 8.80
CA ASP A 182 3.73 -12.23 9.37
C ASP A 182 4.21 -11.02 8.56
N PHE A 183 3.75 -10.89 7.31
CA PHE A 183 4.11 -9.79 6.42
C PHE A 183 3.01 -8.72 6.32
N PHE A 184 1.82 -8.99 6.88
CA PHE A 184 0.68 -8.08 6.79
C PHE A 184 0.96 -6.71 7.41
N SER A 185 1.63 -6.66 8.56
CA SER A 185 1.98 -5.40 9.23
C SER A 185 2.84 -4.48 8.35
N LYS A 186 3.87 -5.05 7.69
CA LYS A 186 4.75 -4.31 6.77
C LYS A 186 4.01 -3.81 5.53
N VAL A 187 3.12 -4.65 4.96
CA VAL A 187 2.28 -4.25 3.82
C VAL A 187 1.33 -3.13 4.21
N HIS A 188 0.68 -3.27 5.37
CA HIS A 188 -0.23 -2.28 5.93
C HIS A 188 0.48 -0.94 6.13
N GLU A 189 1.65 -0.94 6.75
CA GLU A 189 2.47 0.26 6.95
C GLU A 189 2.86 0.90 5.62
N ALA A 190 3.31 0.11 4.63
CA ALA A 190 3.70 0.61 3.33
C ALA A 190 2.52 1.24 2.55
N ILE A 191 1.34 0.60 2.57
CA ILE A 191 0.12 1.14 1.96
C ILE A 191 -0.30 2.43 2.66
N SER A 192 -0.37 2.41 4.00
CA SER A 192 -0.74 3.58 4.80
C SER A 192 0.19 4.76 4.54
N SER A 193 1.50 4.52 4.53
CA SER A 193 2.52 5.53 4.25
C SER A 193 2.36 6.11 2.84
N THR A 194 2.01 5.29 1.84
CA THR A 194 1.75 5.75 0.47
C THR A 194 0.52 6.68 0.43
N ILE A 195 -0.58 6.28 1.08
CA ILE A 195 -1.80 7.08 1.16
C ILE A 195 -1.53 8.42 1.86
N TYR A 196 -0.85 8.40 3.01
CA TYR A 196 -0.54 9.63 3.75
C TYR A 196 0.42 10.54 2.99
N THR A 197 1.42 9.98 2.32
CA THR A 197 2.34 10.78 1.48
C THR A 197 1.59 11.45 0.33
N HIS A 198 0.65 10.74 -0.30
CA HIS A 198 -0.21 11.31 -1.33
C HIS A 198 -1.15 12.38 -0.77
N TRP A 199 -1.79 12.13 0.37
CA TRP A 199 -2.64 13.09 1.06
C TRP A 199 -1.86 14.36 1.40
N ASP A 200 -0.71 14.23 2.06
CA ASP A 200 0.16 15.35 2.44
C ASP A 200 0.61 16.17 1.22
N ALA A 201 0.80 15.53 0.06
CA ALA A 201 1.14 16.22 -1.18
C ALA A 201 -0.06 16.89 -1.88
N SER A 202 -1.30 16.51 -1.51
CA SER A 202 -2.52 17.04 -2.11
C SER A 202 -2.83 18.45 -1.63
N ARG A 203 -3.54 19.22 -2.47
CA ARG A 203 -4.05 20.55 -2.11
C ARG A 203 -5.16 20.51 -1.06
N GLU A 204 -5.77 19.34 -0.88
CA GLU A 204 -6.82 19.10 0.11
C GLU A 204 -6.24 18.88 1.51
N SER A 205 -4.94 18.55 1.61
CA SER A 205 -4.28 18.55 2.91
C SER A 205 -4.30 19.95 3.50
N GLY A 206 -4.76 20.04 4.76
CA GLY A 206 -4.62 21.26 5.53
C GLY A 206 -3.14 21.70 5.61
N PRO A 207 -2.87 22.93 6.09
CA PRO A 207 -1.51 23.45 6.17
C PRO A 207 -0.56 22.47 6.88
N GLN A 208 0.45 21.97 6.16
CA GLN A 208 1.44 21.03 6.71
C GLN A 208 2.21 21.60 7.90
N GLN A 209 2.34 22.93 7.94
CA GLN A 209 2.81 23.64 9.10
C GLN A 209 1.60 24.15 9.88
N ARG A 210 1.52 23.78 11.15
CA ARG A 210 0.65 24.47 12.11
C ARG A 210 0.94 25.96 11.96
N PRO A 211 -0.08 26.83 11.76
CA PRO A 211 0.13 28.26 11.71
C PRO A 211 1.03 28.65 12.89
N ARG A 212 2.22 29.19 12.60
CA ARG A 212 3.02 29.79 13.66
C ARG A 212 2.15 30.93 14.17
N GLU A 213 1.62 30.78 15.39
CA GLU A 213 0.92 31.86 16.06
C GLU A 213 1.87 33.06 16.04
N SER A 214 1.57 34.03 15.17
CA SER A 214 2.23 35.32 15.16
C SER A 214 2.01 35.90 16.55
N GLY A 215 3.09 35.98 17.33
CA GLY A 215 3.04 36.09 18.78
C GLY A 215 1.99 37.06 19.31
N SER A 216 1.07 36.54 20.11
CA SER A 216 0.48 37.28 21.21
C SER A 216 0.59 36.42 22.45
N VAL A 217 1.53 36.77 23.31
CA VAL A 217 1.65 36.23 24.67
C VAL A 217 0.38 36.65 25.43
N GLY A 218 -0.58 35.74 25.55
CA GLY A 218 -1.79 35.85 26.39
C GLY A 218 -1.77 34.78 27.49
N PRO A 219 -2.43 35.01 28.65
CA PRO A 219 -1.93 34.58 29.95
C PRO A 219 -2.03 33.07 30.20
N LEU A 220 -1.01 32.60 30.91
CA LEU A 220 -0.69 31.25 31.37
C LEU A 220 -1.91 30.41 31.80
N GLY A 221 -2.43 29.59 30.88
CA GLY A 221 -3.10 28.35 31.25
C GLY A 221 -2.06 27.34 31.73
N LEU A 222 -2.23 26.82 32.94
CA LEU A 222 -1.38 25.83 33.62
C LEU A 222 -0.83 24.75 32.65
N LYS A 223 0.41 24.95 32.17
CA LYS A 223 1.14 23.95 31.40
C LYS A 223 1.79 22.96 32.36
N VAL A 224 1.13 21.82 32.50
CA VAL A 224 1.71 20.58 33.01
C VAL A 224 2.95 20.27 32.17
N LEU A 225 4.05 19.95 32.87
CA LEU A 225 5.36 19.46 32.43
C LEU A 225 5.53 19.24 30.91
N ALA A 226 6.48 19.96 30.30
CA ALA A 226 6.85 19.73 28.91
C ALA A 226 7.58 18.39 28.77
N VAL A 227 7.15 17.56 27.82
CA VAL A 227 7.81 16.30 27.47
C VAL A 227 8.48 16.48 26.11
N SER A 228 9.76 16.11 26.00
CA SER A 228 10.52 16.12 24.74
C SER A 228 9.91 15.14 23.74
N ALA A 229 10.28 15.26 22.46
CA ALA A 229 9.92 14.28 21.44
C ALA A 229 10.43 12.86 21.76
N SER A 230 11.46 12.74 22.60
CA SER A 230 11.99 11.47 23.12
C SER A 230 11.27 10.94 24.36
N GLY A 231 10.18 11.58 24.80
CA GLY A 231 9.40 11.17 25.97
C GLY A 231 10.01 11.57 27.32
N GLN A 232 11.07 12.39 27.33
CA GLN A 232 11.73 12.84 28.56
C GLN A 232 11.12 14.14 29.08
N VAL A 233 11.00 14.28 30.39
CA VAL A 233 10.49 15.51 31.00
C VAL A 233 11.55 16.62 30.89
N VAL A 234 11.17 17.78 30.37
CA VAL A 234 12.06 18.93 30.14
C VAL A 234 11.58 20.13 30.94
N TRP A 235 12.53 20.86 31.53
CA TRP A 235 12.25 22.15 32.16
C TRP A 235 11.99 23.21 31.09
N PRO A 236 10.83 23.89 31.08
CA PRO A 236 10.56 24.91 30.07
C PRO A 236 11.38 26.19 30.31
N ASP A 237 12.33 26.51 29.43
CA ASP A 237 13.15 27.73 29.53
C ASP A 237 12.31 29.03 29.53
N SER A 238 11.11 28.97 28.93
CA SER A 238 10.15 30.07 28.96
C SER A 238 9.77 30.53 30.36
N LEU A 239 9.86 29.66 31.38
CA LEU A 239 9.54 30.05 32.76
C LEU A 239 10.55 31.05 33.34
N LEU A 240 11.81 31.01 32.89
CA LEU A 240 12.86 31.95 33.33
C LEU A 240 12.78 33.29 32.59
N SER A 241 12.27 33.28 31.35
CA SER A 241 12.20 34.48 30.50
C SER A 241 11.25 35.57 31.02
N GLY A 242 10.31 35.23 31.92
CA GLY A 242 9.36 36.17 32.51
C GLY A 242 9.89 36.97 33.70
N TYR A 243 11.07 36.63 34.23
CA TYR A 243 11.62 37.25 35.43
C TYR A 243 13.01 37.86 35.16
N PRO A 244 13.30 39.08 35.66
CA PRO A 244 14.64 39.64 35.56
C PRO A 244 15.66 38.75 36.27
N SER A 245 16.85 38.56 35.69
CA SER A 245 17.90 37.66 36.20
C SER A 245 18.34 37.93 37.64
N ASN A 246 18.16 39.16 38.12
CA ASN A 246 18.52 39.56 39.48
C ASN A 246 17.36 39.51 40.48
N SER A 247 16.14 39.15 40.04
CA SER A 247 14.96 39.08 40.91
C SER A 247 15.03 37.90 41.88
N ALA A 248 14.35 38.03 43.02
CA ALA A 248 14.27 36.95 44.01
C ALA A 248 13.52 35.73 43.44
N GLU A 249 12.52 36.01 42.60
CA GLU A 249 11.69 35.03 41.89
C GLU A 249 12.52 34.23 40.90
N TYR A 250 13.40 34.87 40.12
CA TYR A 250 14.31 34.18 39.19
C TYR A 250 15.22 33.20 39.94
N LYS A 251 15.83 33.63 41.05
CA LYS A 251 16.69 32.77 41.88
C LYS A 251 15.92 31.59 42.49
N ALA A 252 14.70 31.82 42.98
CA ALA A 252 13.85 30.76 43.50
C ALA A 252 13.45 29.76 42.40
N LEU A 253 13.22 30.24 41.18
CA LEU A 253 12.89 29.41 40.03
C LEU A 253 14.09 28.59 39.54
N GLU A 254 15.28 29.18 39.56
CA GLU A 254 16.55 28.52 39.23
C GLU A 254 16.89 27.40 40.22
N ALA A 255 16.67 27.63 41.52
CA ALA A 255 16.79 26.58 42.54
C ALA A 255 15.83 25.40 42.28
N LYS A 256 14.59 25.68 41.87
CA LYS A 256 13.62 24.64 41.50
C LYS A 256 14.00 23.91 40.21
N ARG A 257 14.59 24.62 39.23
CA ARG A 257 15.15 24.01 38.01
C ARG A 257 16.26 23.04 38.35
N ALA A 258 17.18 23.43 39.24
CA ALA A 258 18.28 22.57 39.68
C ALA A 258 17.75 21.29 40.36
N ALA A 259 16.81 21.42 41.31
CA ALA A 259 16.17 20.28 41.96
C ALA A 259 15.42 19.37 40.97
N PHE A 260 14.76 19.96 39.96
CA PHE A 260 14.10 19.20 38.91
C PHE A 260 15.09 18.40 38.04
N LEU A 261 16.22 18.99 37.64
CA LEU A 261 17.24 18.31 36.84
C LEU A 261 17.95 17.20 37.62
N GLU A 262 18.04 17.33 38.95
CA GLU A 262 18.53 16.27 39.83
C GLU A 262 17.55 15.07 39.88
N MET A 263 16.25 15.34 39.95
CA MET A 263 15.20 14.30 39.92
C MET A 263 15.00 13.66 38.54
N CYS A 264 15.33 14.37 37.46
CA CYS A 264 15.09 13.96 36.07
C CYS A 264 16.34 14.22 35.22
N PRO A 265 17.37 13.35 35.29
CA PRO A 265 18.61 13.55 34.54
C PRO A 265 18.35 13.50 33.03
N GLN A 266 18.68 14.59 32.34
CA GLN A 266 18.49 14.69 30.89
C GLN A 266 19.54 13.84 30.17
N VAL A 267 19.08 12.95 29.28
CA VAL A 267 19.99 12.21 28.40
C VAL A 267 20.26 13.10 27.20
N GLN A 268 21.51 13.57 27.05
CA GLN A 268 21.93 14.34 25.88
C GLN A 268 21.70 13.51 24.62
N THR A 269 20.59 13.76 23.94
CA THR A 269 20.28 13.20 22.63
C THR A 269 20.33 14.35 21.63
N SER A 270 21.23 14.23 20.67
CA SER A 270 21.40 15.16 19.56
C SER A 270 20.07 15.32 18.82
N SER A 271 19.57 16.56 18.75
CA SER A 271 18.29 16.87 18.15
C SER A 271 18.31 16.68 16.63
N GLN A 272 17.74 15.58 16.14
CA GLN A 272 17.24 15.53 14.77
C GLN A 272 15.83 16.13 14.73
N GLN A 273 15.63 17.13 13.87
CA GLN A 273 14.31 17.67 13.56
C GLN A 273 13.44 16.55 13.00
N THR A 274 12.49 16.08 13.80
CA THR A 274 11.40 15.21 13.34
C THR A 274 10.25 16.09 12.88
N THR A 275 9.92 16.00 11.60
CA THR A 275 8.67 16.53 11.05
C THR A 275 7.52 15.79 11.74
N VAL A 276 6.72 16.53 12.51
CA VAL A 276 5.51 15.99 13.14
C VAL A 276 4.49 15.74 12.03
N ARG A 277 4.40 14.49 11.56
CA ARG A 277 3.33 14.05 10.67
C ARG A 277 2.04 13.90 11.47
N SER A 278 0.91 14.19 10.80
CA SER A 278 -0.39 13.81 11.34
C SER A 278 -0.45 12.28 11.45
N THR A 279 -0.71 11.76 12.64
CA THR A 279 -0.91 10.33 12.86
C THR A 279 -2.41 10.06 12.89
N ALA A 280 -3.00 9.73 11.75
CA ALA A 280 -4.26 9.03 11.73
C ALA A 280 -3.98 7.53 11.61
N ARG A 281 -4.82 6.69 12.23
CA ARG A 281 -4.86 5.27 11.87
C ARG A 281 -5.93 5.13 10.79
N PRO A 282 -5.65 4.45 9.65
CA PRO A 282 -6.70 4.13 8.71
C PRO A 282 -7.79 3.36 9.45
N ASP A 283 -9.04 3.75 9.26
CA ASP A 283 -10.17 3.11 9.93
C ASP A 283 -10.52 1.82 9.19
N PHE A 284 -10.24 0.68 9.83
CA PHE A 284 -10.65 -0.65 9.35
C PHE A 284 -11.91 -1.13 10.04
N SER A 285 -12.68 -0.25 10.67
CA SER A 285 -13.97 -0.66 11.22
C SER A 285 -15.03 -0.80 10.12
N ILE A 286 -16.03 -1.62 10.42
CA ILE A 286 -17.31 -1.64 9.75
C ILE A 286 -18.17 -0.55 10.42
N GLU A 287 -18.92 0.21 9.61
CA GLU A 287 -19.80 1.30 10.07
C GLU A 287 -19.13 2.47 10.82
N GLY A 288 -17.91 2.86 10.46
CA GLY A 288 -17.26 4.08 10.99
C GLY A 288 -16.94 4.04 12.48
N GLY A 289 -16.56 2.86 12.98
CA GLY A 289 -15.97 2.64 14.29
C GLY A 289 -16.71 1.62 15.14
N LYS A 290 -17.87 1.13 14.69
CA LYS A 290 -18.75 0.29 15.52
C LYS A 290 -18.24 -1.12 15.70
N GLU A 291 -17.68 -1.72 14.65
CA GLU A 291 -17.13 -3.07 14.71
C GLU A 291 -15.76 -3.12 14.04
N PRO A 292 -14.72 -3.70 14.66
CA PRO A 292 -13.43 -3.89 13.99
C PRO A 292 -13.59 -4.85 12.79
N LEU A 293 -12.83 -4.63 11.69
CA LEU A 293 -12.76 -5.63 10.61
C LEU A 293 -12.35 -6.98 11.21
N ASP A 294 -13.24 -7.95 11.12
CA ASP A 294 -12.90 -9.32 11.46
C ASP A 294 -12.01 -9.92 10.36
N HIS A 295 -10.70 -9.85 10.58
CA HIS A 295 -9.68 -10.44 9.72
C HIS A 295 -9.67 -11.98 9.78
N THR A 296 -10.45 -12.60 10.67
CA THR A 296 -10.65 -14.06 10.73
C THR A 296 -11.89 -14.53 9.99
N ARG A 297 -12.76 -13.60 9.58
CA ARG A 297 -13.95 -13.91 8.79
C ARG A 297 -13.54 -14.53 7.46
N MET A 298 -13.85 -15.81 7.29
CA MET A 298 -13.76 -16.47 6.00
C MET A 298 -14.90 -15.97 5.13
N VAL A 299 -14.56 -15.24 4.08
CA VAL A 299 -15.52 -14.78 3.08
C VAL A 299 -15.67 -15.91 2.05
N ASP A 300 -16.81 -16.59 2.07
CA ASP A 300 -17.15 -17.56 1.02
C ASP A 300 -17.53 -16.81 -0.26
N LEU A 301 -16.54 -16.61 -1.12
CA LEU A 301 -16.69 -15.89 -2.39
C LEU A 301 -17.65 -16.59 -3.36
N ALA A 302 -17.91 -17.89 -3.18
CA ALA A 302 -18.85 -18.63 -4.04
C ALA A 302 -20.31 -18.38 -3.65
N GLY A 303 -20.57 -18.00 -2.39
CA GLY A 303 -21.92 -17.82 -1.84
C GLY A 303 -22.44 -16.40 -1.84
N ILE A 304 -21.59 -15.38 -2.05
CA ILE A 304 -22.00 -13.97 -1.93
C ILE A 304 -22.52 -13.46 -3.29
N PRO A 305 -23.84 -13.18 -3.42
CA PRO A 305 -24.38 -12.58 -4.63
C PRO A 305 -23.79 -11.19 -4.87
N ALA A 306 -23.62 -10.82 -6.14
CA ALA A 306 -23.00 -9.54 -6.51
C ALA A 306 -23.75 -8.31 -5.95
N GLY A 307 -25.05 -8.45 -5.66
CA GLY A 307 -25.88 -7.42 -5.02
C GLY A 307 -25.46 -7.06 -3.60
N ASP A 308 -24.77 -7.95 -2.87
CA ASP A 308 -24.31 -7.64 -1.51
C ASP A 308 -23.14 -6.63 -1.51
N PHE A 309 -22.56 -6.37 -2.68
CA PHE A 309 -21.48 -5.41 -2.87
C PHE A 309 -21.95 -4.02 -3.33
N THR A 310 -23.26 -3.83 -3.51
CA THR A 310 -23.86 -2.56 -3.98
C THR A 310 -24.30 -1.64 -2.85
N GLY A 311 -24.14 -2.04 -1.58
CA GLY A 311 -24.38 -1.15 -0.45
C GLY A 311 -23.40 0.03 -0.46
N GLU A 312 -23.92 1.26 -0.40
CA GLU A 312 -23.12 2.42 -0.08
C GLU A 312 -22.39 2.16 1.24
N ARG A 313 -21.06 2.28 1.23
CA ARG A 313 -20.26 2.09 2.43
C ARG A 313 -20.61 3.22 3.40
N GLN A 314 -21.44 2.94 4.40
CA GLN A 314 -21.74 3.88 5.49
C GLN A 314 -20.53 3.99 6.41
N GLY A 315 -19.59 4.84 6.02
CA GLY A 315 -18.45 5.28 6.83
C GLY A 315 -18.01 6.63 6.29
N PRO A 316 -17.28 7.45 7.07
CA PRO A 316 -16.77 8.72 6.57
C PRO A 316 -15.84 8.44 5.39
N ASN A 317 -16.32 8.67 4.17
CA ASN A 317 -15.48 8.76 2.99
C ASN A 317 -14.56 9.97 3.21
N CYS A 318 -13.29 9.73 3.50
CA CYS A 318 -12.26 10.76 3.56
C CYS A 318 -12.10 11.56 2.24
N PHE A 319 -12.79 11.11 1.18
CA PHE A 319 -12.67 11.60 -0.20
C PHE A 319 -14.04 11.95 -0.81
N THR A 320 -14.92 12.63 -0.07
CA THR A 320 -16.10 13.25 -0.69
C THR A 320 -15.82 14.72 -0.94
N GLN A 321 -15.53 15.05 -2.20
CA GLN A 321 -15.46 16.42 -2.70
C GLN A 321 -16.81 17.12 -2.47
N LYS A 322 -16.75 18.36 -1.96
CA LYS A 322 -17.83 19.34 -2.08
C LYS A 322 -17.55 20.25 -3.26
#